data_AF-A0A521TQG3-F1
#
_entry.id   AF-A0A521TQG3-F1
#
_cell.length_a   1.000
_cell.length_b   1.000
_cell.length_c   1.000
_cell.angle_alpha   90.00
_cell.angle_beta   90.00
_cell.angle_gamma   90.00
#
_symmetry.space_group_name_H-M   'P 1'
#
loop_
_entity.id
_entity.type
_entity.pdbx_description
1 polymer ?
#
loop_
_entity_poly.entity_id
_entity_poly.type
_entity_poly.pdbx_seq_one_letter_code
_entity_poly.pdbx_strand_id
1 'polypeptide(L)'
;MFQISLTLHILAAMVWIGGMLFLALVIVPATRGLPPRERARFFDIVGRRFRFVGWISVGVLIVTGTLNAGLRGITWDVIASGAIVSSSYGQTLLAKLAVVAVMLVVTAQHDFVVGPASTRAAIEDAPELPRLRRQSSALARAGGILGVLVVALAVLLSRGTPP
;
A
#
# COMPACT_ATOMS: atom_id res chain seq x y z
N MET A 1 -16.92 19.67 3.16
CA MET A 1 -16.20 19.02 2.04
C MET A 1 -14.95 18.27 2.51
N PHE A 2 -14.02 18.93 3.22
CA PHE A 2 -12.79 18.27 3.73
C PHE A 2 -13.04 17.00 4.57
N GLN A 3 -13.95 17.06 5.55
CA GLN A 3 -14.23 15.91 6.42
C GLN A 3 -14.68 14.66 5.65
N ILE A 4 -15.51 14.83 4.61
CA ILE A 4 -15.99 13.72 3.78
C ILE A 4 -14.83 13.10 3.00
N SER A 5 -14.02 13.93 2.34
CA SER A 5 -12.83 13.47 1.61
C SER A 5 -11.83 12.78 2.53
N LEU A 6 -11.60 13.31 3.73
CA LEU A 6 -10.73 12.70 4.72
C LEU A 6 -11.28 11.36 5.23
N THR A 7 -12.58 11.26 5.52
CA THR A 7 -13.22 9.99 5.92
C THR A 7 -13.07 8.94 4.83
N LEU A 8 -13.33 9.27 3.56
CA LEU A 8 -13.15 8.35 2.44
C LEU A 8 -11.68 7.93 2.28
N HIS A 9 -10.73 8.85 2.46
CA HIS A 9 -9.30 8.56 2.44
C HIS A 9 -8.92 7.55 3.53
N ILE A 10 -9.38 7.76 4.77
CA ILE A 10 -9.10 6.88 5.90
C ILE A 10 -9.72 5.50 5.69
N LEU A 11 -10.98 5.43 5.24
CA LEU A 11 -11.64 4.16 4.94
C LEU A 11 -10.90 3.37 3.85
N ALA A 12 -10.47 4.04 2.78
CA ALA A 12 -9.67 3.40 1.74
C ALA A 12 -8.32 2.90 2.27
N ALA A 13 -7.64 3.68 3.14
CA ALA A 13 -6.42 3.26 3.79
C ALA A 13 -6.62 2.05 4.71
N MET A 14 -7.72 2.02 5.47
CA MET A 14 -8.09 0.90 6.35
C MET A 14 -8.32 -0.38 5.55
N VAL A 15 -9.05 -0.31 4.44
CA VAL A 15 -9.30 -1.47 3.57
C VAL A 15 -7.97 -1.98 2.99
N TRP A 16 -7.14 -1.08 2.48
CA TRP A 16 -5.91 -1.47 1.79
C TRP A 16 -4.83 -1.96 2.75
N ILE A 17 -4.40 -1.11 3.69
CA ILE A 17 -3.32 -1.44 4.64
C ILE A 17 -3.80 -2.49 5.63
N GLY A 18 -5.02 -2.36 6.15
CA GLY A 18 -5.60 -3.36 7.04
C GLY A 18 -5.75 -4.73 6.37
N GLY A 19 -6.17 -4.76 5.10
CA GLY A 19 -6.24 -6.00 4.33
C GLY A 19 -4.87 -6.65 4.10
N MET A 20 -3.82 -5.86 3.82
CA MET A 20 -2.45 -6.39 3.73
C MET A 20 -1.98 -7.01 5.05
N LEU A 21 -2.22 -6.32 6.17
CA LEU A 21 -1.85 -6.81 7.49
C LEU A 21 -2.65 -8.06 7.86
N PHE A 22 -3.95 -8.10 7.55
CA PHE A 22 -4.77 -9.28 7.77
C PHE A 22 -4.28 -10.48 6.96
N LEU A 23 -3.94 -10.28 5.68
CA LEU A 23 -3.36 -11.35 4.86
C LEU A 23 -2.04 -11.86 5.45
N ALA A 24 -1.14 -10.94 5.84
CA ALA A 24 0.18 -11.29 6.33
C ALA A 24 0.17 -11.94 7.74
N LEU A 25 -0.68 -11.45 8.65
CA LEU A 25 -0.68 -11.83 10.06
C LEU A 25 -1.66 -12.94 10.39
N VAL A 26 -2.73 -13.10 9.60
CA VAL A 26 -3.79 -14.09 9.88
C VAL A 26 -3.80 -15.17 8.81
N ILE A 27 -3.99 -14.79 7.54
CA ILE A 27 -4.20 -15.76 6.45
C ILE A 27 -2.93 -16.56 6.14
N VAL A 28 -1.77 -15.89 6.07
CA VAL A 28 -0.50 -16.56 5.78
C VAL A 28 -0.14 -17.60 6.86
N PRO A 29 -0.23 -17.32 8.17
CA PRO A 29 -0.05 -18.33 9.21
C PRO A 29 -1.10 -19.44 9.20
N ALA A 30 -2.39 -19.09 9.07
CA ALA A 30 -3.49 -20.06 9.10
C ALA A 30 -3.42 -21.09 7.97
N THR A 31 -2.80 -20.74 6.84
CA THR A 31 -2.67 -21.62 5.67
C THR A 31 -1.37 -22.42 5.61
N ARG A 32 -0.47 -22.32 6.61
CA ARG A 32 0.83 -23.00 6.58
C ARG A 32 0.74 -24.53 6.55
N GLY A 33 -0.32 -25.10 7.14
CA GLY A 33 -0.56 -26.54 7.17
C GLY A 33 -1.23 -27.12 5.92
N LEU A 34 -1.69 -26.27 4.98
CA LEU A 34 -2.33 -26.74 3.76
C LEU A 34 -1.32 -27.37 2.79
N PRO A 35 -1.73 -28.37 1.99
CA PRO A 35 -0.92 -28.90 0.91
C PRO A 35 -0.43 -27.78 -0.03
N PRO A 36 0.82 -27.81 -0.52
CA PRO A 36 1.42 -26.68 -1.27
C PRO A 36 0.59 -26.21 -2.46
N ARG A 37 0.03 -27.14 -3.25
CA ARG A 37 -0.79 -26.83 -4.42
C ARG A 37 -2.14 -26.21 -4.04
N GLU A 38 -2.79 -26.70 -2.99
CA GLU A 38 -4.05 -26.13 -2.49
C GLU A 38 -3.83 -24.72 -1.92
N ARG A 39 -2.75 -24.55 -1.16
CA ARG A 39 -2.33 -23.24 -0.65
C ARG A 39 -2.07 -22.26 -1.78
N ALA A 40 -1.36 -22.68 -2.83
CA ALA A 40 -1.10 -21.83 -4.00
C ALA A 40 -2.41 -21.41 -4.70
N ARG A 41 -3.33 -22.35 -4.94
CA ARG A 41 -4.66 -22.05 -5.52
C ARG A 41 -5.48 -21.10 -4.65
N PHE A 42 -5.44 -21.28 -3.34
CA PHE A 42 -6.11 -20.38 -2.40
C PHE A 42 -5.58 -18.94 -2.52
N PHE A 43 -4.25 -18.76 -2.48
CA PHE A 43 -3.63 -17.44 -2.64
C PHE A 43 -3.82 -16.83 -4.03
N ASP A 44 -3.94 -17.66 -5.07
CA ASP A 44 -4.30 -17.20 -6.41
C ASP A 44 -5.68 -16.53 -6.42
N ILE A 45 -6.70 -17.22 -5.88
CA ILE A 45 -8.09 -16.72 -5.85
C ILE A 45 -8.19 -15.47 -4.97
N VAL A 46 -7.72 -15.56 -3.72
CA VAL A 46 -7.79 -14.47 -2.75
C VAL A 46 -6.94 -13.30 -3.21
N GLY A 47 -5.72 -13.56 -3.71
CA GLY A 47 -4.79 -12.55 -4.19
C GLY A 47 -5.36 -11.76 -5.37
N ARG A 48 -6.00 -12.41 -6.36
CA ARG A 48 -6.69 -11.70 -7.45
C ARG A 48 -7.80 -10.79 -6.96
N ARG A 49 -8.64 -11.27 -6.03
CA ARG A 49 -9.75 -10.50 -5.50
C ARG A 49 -9.27 -9.32 -4.66
N PHE A 50 -8.29 -9.56 -3.80
CA PHE A 50 -7.66 -8.52 -2.98
C PHE A 50 -6.97 -7.48 -3.85
N ARG A 51 -6.25 -7.88 -4.89
CA ARG A 51 -5.61 -6.96 -5.85
C ARG A 51 -6.64 -5.99 -6.45
N PHE A 52 -7.76 -6.50 -6.94
CA PHE A 52 -8.83 -5.64 -7.49
C PHE A 52 -9.33 -4.61 -6.47
N VAL A 53 -9.66 -5.04 -5.25
CA VAL A 53 -10.13 -4.15 -4.18
C VAL A 53 -9.04 -3.15 -3.76
N GLY A 54 -7.80 -3.62 -3.60
CA GLY A 54 -6.65 -2.82 -3.23
C GLY A 54 -6.36 -1.70 -4.23
N TRP A 55 -6.39 -1.99 -5.54
CA TRP A 55 -6.17 -0.96 -6.56
C TRP A 55 -7.34 0.03 -6.69
N ILE A 56 -8.58 -0.39 -6.39
CA ILE A 56 -9.69 0.57 -6.20
C ILE A 56 -9.40 1.48 -5.01
N SER A 57 -8.97 0.93 -3.87
CA SER A 57 -8.60 1.73 -2.70
C SER A 57 -7.45 2.69 -3.02
N VAL A 58 -6.44 2.27 -3.78
CA VAL A 58 -5.36 3.16 -4.27
C VAL A 58 -5.93 4.32 -5.10
N GLY A 59 -6.84 4.05 -6.04
CA GLY A 59 -7.50 5.10 -6.82
C GLY A 59 -8.22 6.12 -5.92
N VAL A 60 -8.99 5.64 -4.94
CA VAL A 60 -9.68 6.50 -3.96
C VAL A 60 -8.67 7.31 -3.15
N LEU A 61 -7.55 6.69 -2.70
CA LEU A 61 -6.51 7.37 -1.93
C LEU A 61 -5.81 8.47 -2.71
N ILE A 62 -5.53 8.27 -4.00
CA ILE A 62 -4.91 9.29 -4.86
C ILE A 62 -5.85 10.48 -5.03
N VAL A 63 -7.11 10.23 -5.38
CA VAL A 63 -8.12 11.28 -5.58
C VAL A 63 -8.34 12.06 -4.29
N THR A 64 -8.68 11.36 -3.21
CA THR A 64 -8.96 12.00 -1.91
C THR A 64 -7.72 12.62 -1.29
N GLY A 65 -6.53 12.05 -1.48
CA GLY A 65 -5.26 12.61 -0.99
C GLY A 65 -4.93 13.94 -1.66
N THR A 66 -5.13 14.03 -2.97
CA THR A 66 -4.97 15.26 -3.75
C THR A 66 -5.97 16.33 -3.30
N LEU A 67 -7.25 15.95 -3.16
CA LEU A 67 -8.29 16.86 -2.65
C LEU A 67 -7.99 17.35 -1.22
N ASN A 68 -7.54 16.45 -0.33
CA ASN A 68 -7.21 16.79 1.04
C ASN A 68 -6.02 17.76 1.13
N ALA A 69 -5.01 17.60 0.27
CA ALA A 69 -3.87 18.52 0.19
C ALA A 69 -4.31 19.91 -0.29
N GLY A 70 -5.09 19.98 -1.37
CA GLY A 70 -5.61 21.25 -1.89
C GLY A 70 -6.52 21.98 -0.91
N LEU A 71 -7.44 21.25 -0.26
CA LEU A 71 -8.34 21.80 0.77
C LEU A 71 -7.60 22.25 2.05
N ARG A 72 -6.35 21.84 2.24
CA ARG A 72 -5.46 22.30 3.32
C ARG A 72 -4.49 23.41 2.89
N GLY A 73 -4.69 24.00 1.71
CA GLY A 73 -3.90 25.15 1.24
C GLY A 73 -2.65 24.79 0.46
N ILE A 74 -2.42 23.51 0.13
CA ILE A 74 -1.35 23.12 -0.80
C ILE A 74 -1.81 23.42 -2.23
N THR A 75 -1.65 24.67 -2.64
CA THR A 75 -1.95 25.14 -4.00
C THR A 75 -0.73 25.05 -4.90
N TRP A 76 -0.94 25.27 -6.20
CA TRP A 76 0.16 25.35 -7.17
C TRP A 76 1.16 26.45 -6.83
N ASP A 77 0.71 27.57 -6.26
CA ASP A 77 1.59 28.68 -5.87
C ASP A 77 2.54 28.29 -4.72
N VAL A 78 2.03 27.53 -3.73
CA VAL A 78 2.82 27.00 -2.61
C VAL A 78 3.88 26.01 -3.09
N ILE A 79 3.55 25.22 -4.11
CA ILE A 79 4.49 24.27 -4.74
C ILE A 79 5.53 25.03 -5.56
N ALA A 80 5.10 25.95 -6.43
CA ALA A 80 5.97 26.69 -7.35
C ALA A 80 6.95 27.63 -6.63
N SER A 81 6.52 28.24 -5.52
CA SER A 81 7.36 29.10 -4.67
C SER A 81 8.36 28.32 -3.81
N GLY A 82 8.21 27.00 -3.67
CA GLY A 82 9.02 26.19 -2.76
C GLY A 82 8.62 26.31 -1.28
N ALA A 83 7.55 27.04 -0.94
CA ALA A 83 7.07 27.16 0.44
C ALA A 83 6.72 25.80 1.10
N ILE A 84 6.39 24.80 0.27
CA ILE A 84 6.18 23.43 0.74
C ILE A 84 7.45 22.79 1.34
N VAL A 85 8.65 23.11 0.84
CA VAL A 85 9.90 22.53 1.38
C VAL A 85 10.42 23.27 2.61
N SER A 86 10.00 24.52 2.82
CA SER A 86 10.42 25.32 3.99
C SER A 86 9.61 25.06 5.25
N SER A 87 8.43 24.44 5.14
CA SER A 87 7.57 24.15 6.29
C SER A 87 7.74 22.71 6.79
N SER A 88 7.67 22.51 8.11
CA SER A 88 7.68 21.16 8.72
C SER A 88 6.51 20.30 8.24
N TYR A 89 5.34 20.92 8.04
CA TYR A 89 4.16 20.28 7.47
C TYR A 89 4.43 19.78 6.05
N GLY A 90 4.94 20.64 5.17
CA GLY A 90 5.20 20.28 3.78
C GLY A 90 6.32 19.25 3.63
N GLN A 91 7.38 19.31 4.44
CA GLN A 91 8.41 18.26 4.50
C GLN A 91 7.81 16.90 4.91
N THR A 92 6.94 16.87 5.91
CA THR A 92 6.26 15.64 6.35
C THR A 92 5.34 15.10 5.24
N LEU A 93 4.63 15.98 4.53
CA LEU A 93 3.79 15.61 3.40
C LEU A 93 4.62 15.02 2.25
N LEU A 94 5.73 15.65 1.88
CA LEU A 94 6.63 15.16 0.83
C LEU A 94 7.24 13.82 1.20
N ALA A 95 7.69 13.66 2.44
CA ALA A 95 8.16 12.36 2.95
C ALA A 95 7.08 11.29 2.82
N LYS A 96 5.84 11.60 3.23
CA LYS A 96 4.69 10.68 3.08
C LYS A 96 4.47 10.30 1.62
N LEU A 97 4.48 11.27 0.70
CA LEU A 97 4.27 11.02 -0.73
C LEU A 97 5.40 10.16 -1.33
N ALA A 98 6.65 10.40 -0.93
CA ALA A 98 7.78 9.58 -1.36
C ALA A 98 7.64 8.13 -0.88
N VAL A 99 7.28 7.92 0.40
CA VAL A 99 7.04 6.57 0.93
C VAL A 99 5.86 5.90 0.21
N VAL A 100 4.76 6.62 -0.06
CA VAL A 100 3.62 6.09 -0.83
C VAL A 100 4.05 5.69 -2.25
N ALA A 101 4.86 6.49 -2.93
CA ALA A 101 5.34 6.17 -4.27
C ALA A 101 6.18 4.89 -4.28
N VAL A 102 7.13 4.74 -3.33
CA VAL A 102 7.92 3.51 -3.18
C VAL A 102 7.01 2.32 -2.85
N MET A 103 6.04 2.51 -1.94
CA MET A 103 5.06 1.49 -1.58
C MET A 103 4.26 1.01 -2.79
N LEU A 104 3.80 1.92 -3.65
CA LEU A 104 3.05 1.57 -4.86
C LEU A 104 3.89 0.75 -5.84
N VAL A 105 5.16 1.10 -6.03
CA VAL A 105 6.08 0.32 -6.88
C VAL A 105 6.27 -1.09 -6.31
N VAL A 106 6.54 -1.21 -5.00
CA VAL A 106 6.70 -2.51 -4.33
C VAL A 106 5.42 -3.35 -4.44
N THR A 107 4.25 -2.75 -4.19
CA THR A 107 2.96 -3.42 -4.28
C THR A 107 2.64 -3.83 -5.73
N ALA A 108 2.89 -2.99 -6.72
CA ALA A 108 2.69 -3.33 -8.13
C ALA A 108 3.58 -4.50 -8.56
N GLN A 109 4.86 -4.47 -8.19
CA GLN A 109 5.80 -5.55 -8.47
C GLN A 109 5.37 -6.87 -7.80
N HIS A 110 4.87 -6.79 -6.56
CA HIS A 110 4.31 -7.96 -5.87
C HIS A 110 3.05 -8.48 -6.57
N ASP A 111 2.08 -7.61 -6.85
CA ASP A 111 0.73 -7.97 -7.24
C ASP A 111 0.61 -8.45 -8.69
N PHE A 112 1.45 -7.92 -9.59
CA PHE A 112 1.37 -8.21 -11.02
C PHE A 112 2.50 -9.10 -11.54
N VAL A 113 3.64 -9.14 -10.85
CA VAL A 113 4.83 -9.86 -11.35
C VAL A 113 5.17 -11.03 -10.44
N VAL A 114 5.63 -10.74 -9.22
CA VAL A 114 6.29 -11.74 -8.37
C VAL A 114 5.29 -12.68 -7.69
N GLY A 115 4.14 -12.17 -7.24
CA GLY A 115 3.06 -12.95 -6.65
C GLY A 115 2.48 -13.98 -7.63
N PRO A 116 1.97 -13.55 -8.80
CA PRO A 116 1.46 -14.47 -9.82
C PRO A 116 2.52 -15.49 -10.29
N ALA A 117 3.77 -15.06 -10.49
CA ALA A 117 4.85 -15.97 -10.86
C ALA A 117 5.12 -17.01 -9.76
N SER A 118 5.15 -16.62 -8.48
CA SER A 118 5.33 -17.54 -7.36
C SER A 118 4.19 -18.56 -7.25
N THR A 119 2.95 -18.13 -7.51
CA THR A 119 1.78 -19.02 -7.50
C THR A 119 1.84 -20.03 -8.64
N ARG A 120 2.15 -19.59 -9.87
CA ARG A 120 2.29 -20.47 -11.03
C ARG A 120 3.41 -21.51 -10.81
N ALA A 121 4.58 -21.06 -10.36
CA ALA A 121 5.70 -21.94 -10.04
C ALA A 121 5.35 -22.98 -8.96
N ALA A 122 4.45 -22.65 -8.02
CA ALA A 122 3.97 -23.59 -7.01
C ALA A 122 2.96 -24.62 -7.53
N ILE A 123 2.21 -24.28 -8.59
CA ILE A 123 1.25 -25.19 -9.23
C ILE A 123 1.98 -26.16 -10.17
N GLU A 124 2.99 -25.67 -10.88
CA GLU A 124 3.78 -26.41 -11.86
C GLU A 124 4.98 -27.15 -11.25
N ASP A 125 5.19 -27.05 -9.93
CA ASP A 125 6.37 -27.59 -9.22
C ASP A 125 7.71 -27.14 -9.85
N ALA A 126 7.77 -25.88 -10.27
CA ALA A 126 8.91 -25.33 -10.99
C ALA A 126 10.14 -25.14 -10.07
N PRO A 127 11.37 -25.35 -10.58
CA PRO A 127 12.61 -25.29 -9.79
C PRO A 127 12.91 -23.90 -9.20
N GLU A 128 12.36 -22.84 -9.78
CA GLU A 128 12.50 -21.45 -9.34
C GLU A 128 11.60 -21.05 -8.16
N LEU A 129 10.67 -21.93 -7.75
CA LEU A 129 9.72 -21.68 -6.67
C LEU A 129 10.36 -21.15 -5.38
N PRO A 130 11.49 -21.70 -4.86
CA PRO A 130 12.08 -21.22 -3.61
C PRO A 130 12.51 -19.74 -3.69
N ARG A 131 13.03 -19.31 -4.85
CA ARG A 131 13.45 -17.92 -5.10
C ARG A 131 12.24 -17.01 -5.19
N LEU A 132 11.25 -17.35 -6.01
CA LEU A 132 10.04 -16.54 -6.19
C LEU A 132 9.24 -16.42 -4.89
N ARG A 133 9.15 -17.49 -4.10
CA ARG A 133 8.47 -17.47 -2.79
C ARG A 133 9.16 -16.52 -1.81
N ARG A 134 10.50 -16.53 -1.78
CA ARG A 134 11.29 -15.59 -0.94
C ARG A 134 11.09 -14.15 -1.39
N GLN A 135 11.13 -13.88 -2.70
CA GLN A 135 10.92 -12.55 -3.26
C GLN A 135 9.50 -12.04 -3.01
N SER A 136 8.47 -12.86 -3.25
CA SER A 136 7.07 -12.52 -2.95
C SER A 136 6.91 -12.20 -1.47
N SER A 137 7.45 -13.03 -0.57
CA SER A 137 7.39 -12.78 0.87
C SER A 137 8.13 -11.50 1.28
N ALA A 138 9.27 -11.19 0.66
CA ALA A 138 10.03 -9.98 0.95
C ALA A 138 9.29 -8.72 0.51
N LEU A 139 8.75 -8.71 -0.72
CA LEU A 139 7.97 -7.58 -1.23
C LEU A 139 6.68 -7.37 -0.42
N ALA A 140 5.99 -8.44 -0.03
CA ALA A 140 4.81 -8.36 0.82
C ALA A 140 5.13 -7.72 2.19
N ARG A 141 6.24 -8.13 2.84
CA ARG A 141 6.69 -7.53 4.10
C ARG A 141 7.11 -6.07 3.92
N ALA A 142 7.85 -5.76 2.87
CA ALA A 142 8.25 -4.39 2.56
C ALA A 142 7.01 -3.50 2.36
N GLY A 143 6.02 -3.95 1.60
CA GLY A 143 4.73 -3.25 1.43
C GLY A 143 4.01 -3.02 2.77
N GLY A 144 3.94 -4.02 3.65
CA GLY A 144 3.36 -3.88 4.98
C GLY A 144 4.09 -2.86 5.86
N ILE A 145 5.43 -2.90 5.91
CA ILE A 145 6.26 -1.95 6.67
C ILE A 145 6.08 -0.53 6.15
N LEU A 146 6.12 -0.36 4.82
CA LEU A 146 5.89 0.94 4.17
C LEU A 146 4.48 1.45 4.49
N GLY A 147 3.47 0.58 4.49
CA GLY A 147 2.11 0.93 4.89
C GLY A 147 2.02 1.46 6.33
N VAL A 148 2.68 0.79 7.28
CA VAL A 148 2.76 1.27 8.67
C VAL A 148 3.49 2.62 8.76
N LEU A 149 4.58 2.79 8.00
CA LEU A 149 5.31 4.05 7.95
C LEU A 149 4.45 5.19 7.38
N VAL A 150 3.66 4.93 6.32
CA VAL A 150 2.70 5.89 5.76
C VAL A 150 1.66 6.31 6.80
N VAL A 151 1.16 5.37 7.61
CA VAL A 151 0.23 5.67 8.71
C VAL A 151 0.92 6.53 9.78
N ALA A 152 2.14 6.20 10.18
CA ALA A 152 2.89 7.01 11.15
C ALA A 152 3.11 8.45 10.65
N LEU A 153 3.51 8.62 9.39
CA LEU A 153 3.66 9.93 8.76
C LEU A 153 2.32 10.68 8.65
N ALA A 154 1.21 9.97 8.41
CA ALA A 154 -0.12 10.56 8.41
C ALA A 154 -0.54 11.09 9.79
N VAL A 155 -0.17 10.40 10.88
CA VAL A 155 -0.39 10.85 12.26
C VAL A 155 0.47 12.07 12.59
N LEU A 156 1.72 12.13 12.13
CA LEU A 156 2.55 13.32 12.28
C LEU A 156 1.95 14.51 11.52
N LEU A 157 1.50 14.28 10.29
CA LEU A 157 0.87 15.30 9.46
C LEU A 157 -0.45 15.83 10.05
N SER A 158 -1.23 15.00 10.75
CA SER A 158 -2.48 15.45 11.37
C SER A 158 -2.27 16.41 12.54
N ARG A 159 -1.08 16.40 13.15
CA ARG A 159 -0.68 17.28 14.26
C ARG A 159 -0.01 18.58 13.78
N GLY A 160 0.44 18.65 12.52
CA GLY A 160 1.10 19.81 11.95
C GLY A 160 0.12 20.87 11.45
N THR A 161 0.53 22.14 11.53
CA THR A 161 -0.18 23.28 10.90
C THR A 161 0.28 23.45 9.46
N PRO A 162 -0.65 23.50 8.48
CA PRO A 162 -0.30 23.82 7.09
C PRO A 162 0.40 25.18 6.98
N PRO A 163 1.28 25.37 5.98
CA PRO A 163 1.91 26.65 5.68
C PRO A 163 0.91 27.71 5.16
#